data_AF-A0A6G6KC14-F1
#
_entry.id   AF-A0A6G6KC14-F1
#
_cell.length_a   1.000
_cell.length_b   1.000
_cell.length_c   1.000
_cell.angle_alpha   90.00
_cell.angle_beta   90.00
_cell.angle_gamma   90.00
#
_symmetry.space_group_name_H-M   'P 1'
#
loop_
_entity.id
_entity.type
_entity.pdbx_description
1 polymer ?
#
loop_
_entity_poly.entity_id
_entity_poly.type
_entity_poly.pdbx_seq_one_letter_code
_entity_poly.pdbx_strand_id
1 'polypeptide(L)'
;MSLFQRFCKCHWLENAAKDPEVPITFDGQMNEFHLQCSNGQGTMPLYHCPFCGRRAPKSLRATFFANVTTEESARLFLLTERIFTEAELLAAWGAPDHDFPISGGITTPGTDTDPPEAFVAGRRVVYTKLSDTADVNVRILKDGNLRFSFTGKNIGPE
;
A
#
# COMPACT_ATOMS: atom_id res chain seq x y z
N MET A 1 -22.51 16.01 -7.79
CA MET A 1 -22.08 14.64 -8.17
C MET A 1 -23.08 13.65 -7.58
N SER A 2 -23.72 12.81 -8.40
CA SER A 2 -24.85 11.96 -8.01
C SER A 2 -24.43 10.80 -7.09
N LEU A 3 -25.10 10.70 -5.94
CA LEU A 3 -24.88 9.79 -4.81
C LEU A 3 -25.38 8.35 -4.99
N PHE A 4 -25.71 7.92 -6.22
CA PHE A 4 -26.14 6.55 -6.48
C PHE A 4 -25.06 5.76 -7.23
N GLN A 5 -23.94 5.50 -6.54
CA GLN A 5 -23.00 4.48 -6.99
C GLN A 5 -23.64 3.10 -6.77
N ARG A 6 -24.47 2.67 -7.73
CA ARG A 6 -25.17 1.39 -7.70
C ARG A 6 -24.12 0.29 -7.64
N PHE A 7 -24.13 -0.51 -6.58
CA PHE A 7 -23.35 -1.73 -6.48
C PHE A 7 -23.59 -2.65 -7.69
N CYS A 8 -22.68 -3.60 -7.92
CA CYS A 8 -22.86 -4.68 -8.87
C CYS A 8 -24.27 -5.28 -8.75
N LYS A 9 -24.99 -5.39 -9.87
CA LYS A 9 -26.35 -5.98 -9.95
C LYS A 9 -26.44 -7.15 -10.92
N CYS A 10 -25.38 -7.45 -11.67
CA CYS A 10 -25.36 -8.60 -12.56
C CYS A 10 -24.99 -9.89 -11.82
N HIS A 11 -24.70 -9.82 -10.51
CA HIS A 11 -24.29 -10.95 -9.66
C HIS A 11 -23.05 -11.71 -10.15
N TRP A 12 -22.33 -11.19 -11.15
CA TRP A 12 -21.19 -11.91 -11.72
C TRP A 12 -20.08 -12.15 -10.69
N LEU A 13 -19.74 -11.16 -9.87
CA LEU A 13 -18.71 -11.33 -8.82
C LEU A 13 -19.10 -12.40 -7.78
N GLU A 14 -20.37 -12.42 -7.37
CA GLU A 14 -20.89 -13.41 -6.42
C GLU A 14 -20.91 -14.82 -7.01
N ASN A 15 -21.27 -14.94 -8.30
CA ASN A 15 -21.28 -16.22 -9.00
C ASN A 15 -19.85 -16.71 -9.28
N ALA A 16 -18.96 -15.82 -9.72
CA ALA A 16 -17.55 -16.11 -9.93
C ALA A 16 -16.87 -16.57 -8.64
N ALA A 17 -17.16 -15.94 -7.50
CA ALA A 17 -16.61 -16.32 -6.20
C ALA A 17 -17.08 -17.71 -5.70
N LYS A 18 -18.14 -18.28 -6.30
CA LYS A 18 -18.66 -19.61 -5.98
C LYS A 18 -18.17 -20.67 -6.97
N ASP A 19 -17.61 -20.26 -8.10
CA ASP A 19 -17.13 -21.16 -9.15
C ASP A 19 -15.64 -21.43 -8.94
N PRO A 20 -15.23 -22.68 -8.62
CA PRO A 20 -13.83 -23.01 -8.36
C PRO A 20 -12.94 -22.86 -9.59
N GLU A 21 -13.50 -22.85 -10.80
CA GLU A 21 -12.74 -22.66 -12.05
C GLU A 21 -12.43 -21.18 -12.33
N VAL A 22 -13.11 -20.26 -11.62
CA VAL A 22 -12.86 -18.83 -11.74
C VAL A 22 -11.95 -18.41 -10.58
N PRO A 23 -10.80 -17.75 -10.84
CA PRO A 23 -9.84 -17.38 -9.80
C PRO A 23 -10.32 -16.16 -9.00
N ILE A 24 -11.59 -16.10 -8.60
CA ILE A 24 -12.16 -15.03 -7.79
C ILE A 24 -12.55 -15.60 -6.44
N THR A 25 -12.15 -14.91 -5.37
CA THR A 25 -12.53 -15.25 -4.00
C THR A 25 -13.20 -14.06 -3.34
N PHE A 26 -14.05 -14.33 -2.34
CA PHE A 26 -14.64 -13.30 -1.49
C PHE A 26 -14.02 -13.35 -0.10
N ASP A 27 -13.47 -12.22 0.35
CA ASP A 27 -13.02 -12.00 1.72
C ASP A 27 -14.16 -11.37 2.52
N GLY A 28 -14.78 -12.17 3.38
CA GLY A 28 -15.87 -11.73 4.24
C GLY A 28 -15.45 -10.79 5.38
N GLN A 29 -14.18 -10.78 5.78
CA GLN A 29 -13.68 -9.89 6.83
C GLN A 29 -13.51 -8.47 6.27
N MET A 30 -12.89 -8.33 5.10
CA MET A 30 -12.70 -7.03 4.45
C MET A 30 -13.89 -6.62 3.57
N ASN A 31 -14.86 -7.50 3.33
CA ASN A 31 -15.99 -7.30 2.41
C ASN A 31 -15.51 -6.98 0.97
N GLU A 32 -14.59 -7.80 0.46
CA GLU A 32 -13.92 -7.58 -0.82
C GLU A 32 -13.94 -8.82 -1.72
N PHE A 33 -13.97 -8.59 -3.02
CA PHE A 33 -13.66 -9.62 -4.01
C PHE A 33 -12.21 -9.50 -4.43
N HIS A 34 -11.54 -10.62 -4.60
CA HIS A 34 -10.14 -10.69 -5.00
C HIS A 34 -9.98 -11.58 -6.22
N LEU A 35 -9.15 -11.14 -7.17
CA LEU A 35 -8.59 -12.00 -8.19
C LEU A 35 -7.33 -12.69 -7.64
N GLN A 36 -7.28 -14.01 -7.72
CA GLN A 36 -6.11 -14.82 -7.37
C GLN A 36 -5.09 -14.76 -8.51
N CYS A 37 -3.83 -14.46 -8.18
CA CYS A 37 -2.75 -14.51 -9.15
C CYS A 37 -2.47 -15.97 -9.57
N SER A 38 -2.14 -16.20 -10.84
CA SER A 38 -1.96 -17.55 -11.40
C SER A 38 -0.82 -18.36 -10.79
N ASN A 39 0.15 -17.68 -10.16
CA ASN A 39 1.24 -18.30 -9.41
C ASN A 39 0.88 -18.65 -7.96
N GLY A 40 -0.38 -18.44 -7.55
CA GLY A 40 -0.85 -18.63 -6.17
C GLY A 40 -0.24 -17.64 -5.17
N GLN A 41 0.53 -16.65 -5.63
CA GLN A 41 1.20 -15.67 -4.79
C GLN A 41 0.56 -14.31 -4.98
N GLY A 42 -0.29 -13.96 -4.03
CA GLY A 42 -0.93 -12.66 -3.95
C GLY A 42 -2.30 -12.62 -4.58
N THR A 43 -3.02 -11.58 -4.18
CA THR A 43 -4.38 -11.31 -4.61
C THR A 43 -4.50 -9.86 -5.04
N MET A 44 -5.40 -9.59 -5.97
CA MET A 44 -5.71 -8.23 -6.40
C MET A 44 -7.17 -7.91 -6.06
N PRO A 45 -7.46 -6.87 -5.26
CA PRO A 45 -8.84 -6.50 -4.94
C PRO A 45 -9.56 -5.97 -6.19
N LEU A 46 -10.79 -6.41 -6.38
CA LEU A 46 -11.68 -5.98 -7.46
C LEU A 46 -12.61 -4.87 -6.95
N TYR A 47 -12.31 -3.62 -7.31
CA TYR A 47 -13.14 -2.47 -6.94
C TYR A 47 -14.39 -2.30 -7.82
N HIS A 48 -14.38 -2.87 -9.02
CA HIS A 48 -15.46 -2.81 -9.99
C HIS A 48 -15.68 -4.18 -10.64
N CYS A 49 -16.92 -4.49 -10.98
CA CYS A 49 -17.25 -5.69 -11.73
C CYS A 49 -16.77 -5.55 -13.18
N PRO A 50 -15.97 -6.48 -13.71
CA PRO A 50 -15.45 -6.39 -15.08
C PRO A 50 -16.55 -6.53 -16.14
N PHE A 51 -17.72 -7.08 -15.80
CA PHE A 51 -18.82 -7.32 -16.76
C PHE A 51 -19.81 -6.16 -16.83
N CYS A 52 -20.20 -5.59 -15.69
CA CYS A 52 -21.19 -4.50 -15.66
C CYS A 52 -20.61 -3.12 -15.33
N GLY A 53 -19.30 -3.03 -15.05
CA GLY A 53 -18.59 -1.78 -14.71
C GLY A 53 -19.00 -1.14 -13.38
N ARG A 54 -19.97 -1.69 -12.66
CA ARG A 54 -20.47 -1.17 -11.39
C ARG A 54 -19.51 -1.51 -10.24
N ARG A 55 -19.55 -0.69 -9.18
CA ARG A 55 -18.68 -0.85 -8.01
C ARG A 55 -18.97 -2.16 -7.27
N ALA A 56 -17.91 -2.83 -6.81
CA ALA A 56 -18.00 -3.89 -5.82
C ALA A 56 -18.54 -3.35 -4.47
N PRO A 57 -18.92 -4.21 -3.52
CA PRO A 57 -19.27 -3.79 -2.17
C PRO A 57 -18.19 -2.88 -1.55
N LYS A 58 -18.60 -2.03 -0.61
CA LYS A 58 -17.66 -1.15 0.08
C LYS A 58 -16.74 -1.99 0.96
N SER A 59 -15.45 -1.94 0.65
CA SER A 59 -14.38 -2.48 1.48
C SER A 59 -14.42 -1.93 2.91
N LEU A 60 -14.24 -2.83 3.86
CA LEU A 60 -14.00 -2.56 5.27
C LEU A 60 -12.49 -2.51 5.60
N ARG A 61 -11.59 -2.75 4.65
CA ARG A 61 -10.13 -2.74 4.89
C ARG A 61 -9.65 -1.52 5.67
N ALA A 62 -10.16 -0.33 5.33
CA ALA A 62 -9.77 0.90 5.99
C ALA A 62 -10.09 0.93 7.49
N THR A 63 -11.06 0.14 7.97
CA THR A 63 -11.40 0.05 9.40
C THR A 63 -10.41 -0.81 10.20
N PHE A 64 -9.52 -1.54 9.52
CA PHE A 64 -8.46 -2.32 10.17
C PHE A 64 -7.17 -1.53 10.37
N PHE A 65 -7.16 -0.22 10.10
CA PHE A 65 -6.02 0.62 10.37
C PHE A 65 -6.38 1.70 11.38
N ALA A 66 -5.49 1.93 12.34
CA ALA A 66 -5.62 3.03 13.28
C ALA A 66 -5.71 4.36 12.51
N ASN A 67 -6.63 5.22 12.95
CA ASN A 67 -6.74 6.56 12.39
C ASN A 67 -5.56 7.41 12.88
N VAL A 68 -4.71 7.88 11.95
CA VAL A 68 -3.66 8.84 12.27
C VAL A 68 -4.30 10.22 12.31
N THR A 69 -4.44 10.80 13.50
CA THR A 69 -5.09 12.11 13.66
C THR A 69 -4.27 13.21 13.00
N THR A 70 -4.89 14.37 12.81
CA THR A 70 -4.20 15.55 12.27
C THR A 70 -3.10 16.01 13.23
N GLU A 71 -3.35 15.98 14.54
CA GLU A 71 -2.40 16.34 15.57
C GLU A 71 -1.18 15.41 15.54
N GLU A 72 -1.43 14.10 15.43
CA GLU A 72 -0.37 13.11 15.38
C GLU A 72 0.44 13.22 14.07
N SER A 73 -0.24 13.45 12.96
CA SER A 73 0.42 13.70 11.68
C SER A 73 1.32 14.94 11.74
N ALA A 74 0.86 16.01 12.39
CA ALA A 74 1.66 17.22 12.59
C ALA A 74 2.86 16.99 13.51
N ARG A 75 2.69 16.24 14.61
CA ARG A 75 3.78 15.84 15.51
C ARG A 75 4.83 15.02 14.77
N LEU A 76 4.41 14.03 13.98
CA LEU A 76 5.30 13.19 13.18
C LEU A 76 6.00 14.00 12.08
N PHE A 77 5.30 14.93 11.42
CA PHE A 77 5.92 15.82 10.45
C PHE A 77 7.08 16.62 11.07
N LEU A 78 6.84 17.28 12.21
CA LEU A 78 7.86 18.03 12.95
C LEU A 78 9.02 17.13 13.42
N LEU A 79 8.72 15.90 13.83
CA LEU A 79 9.75 14.91 14.21
C LEU A 79 10.69 14.57 13.04
N THR A 80 10.19 14.61 11.81
CA THR A 80 10.93 14.21 10.59
C THR A 80 11.58 15.37 9.84
N GLU A 81 11.17 16.62 10.09
CA GLU A 81 11.52 17.80 9.28
C GLU A 81 13.02 18.09 9.21
N ARG A 82 13.80 17.65 10.21
CA ARG A 82 15.24 17.96 10.32
C ARG A 82 16.16 16.77 10.01
N ILE A 83 15.60 15.69 9.46
CA ILE A 83 16.35 14.47 9.16
C ILE A 83 16.40 14.33 7.64
N PHE A 84 17.57 14.55 7.06
CA PHE A 84 17.76 14.59 5.61
C PHE A 84 18.56 13.41 5.08
N THR A 85 19.37 12.79 5.95
CA THR A 85 20.28 11.70 5.58
C THR A 85 20.07 10.46 6.43
N GLU A 86 20.47 9.29 5.92
CA GLU A 86 20.41 8.04 6.68
C GLU A 86 21.26 8.10 7.96
N ALA A 87 22.41 8.78 7.93
CA ALA A 87 23.26 8.93 9.11
C ALA A 87 22.55 9.71 10.22
N GLU A 88 21.87 10.82 9.87
CA GLU A 88 21.07 11.60 10.83
C GLU A 88 19.88 10.79 11.36
N LEU A 89 19.23 10.02 10.48
CA LEU A 89 18.11 9.15 10.85
C LEU A 89 18.53 8.13 11.91
N LEU A 90 19.63 7.42 11.67
CA LEU A 90 20.17 6.41 12.58
C LEU A 90 20.71 7.04 13.87
N ALA A 91 21.31 8.23 13.79
CA ALA A 91 21.74 8.97 14.97
C ALA A 91 20.56 9.43 15.83
N ALA A 92 19.45 9.83 15.21
CA ALA A 92 18.27 10.33 15.90
C ALA A 92 17.42 9.19 16.50
N TRP A 93 17.18 8.12 15.75
CA TRP A 93 16.18 7.10 16.11
C TRP A 93 16.77 5.69 16.32
N GLY A 94 18.06 5.50 16.08
CA GLY A 94 18.70 4.19 16.17
C GLY A 94 18.34 3.28 15.00
N ALA A 95 18.48 1.97 15.20
CA ALA A 95 18.16 0.98 14.18
C ALA A 95 16.63 0.90 13.93
N PRO A 96 16.18 0.71 12.69
CA PRO A 96 14.77 0.53 12.37
C PRO A 96 14.24 -0.82 12.87
N ASP A 97 12.94 -0.90 13.13
CA ASP A 97 12.28 -2.16 13.53
C ASP A 97 12.17 -3.13 12.35
N HIS A 98 12.00 -2.59 11.12
CA HIS A 98 12.01 -3.38 9.90
C HIS A 98 12.86 -2.72 8.82
N ASP A 99 13.60 -3.55 8.09
CA ASP A 99 14.44 -3.14 6.98
C ASP A 99 14.09 -3.97 5.73
N PHE A 100 13.59 -3.28 4.72
CA PHE A 100 13.22 -3.86 3.44
C PHE A 100 14.27 -3.44 2.41
N PRO A 101 15.14 -4.38 1.98
CA PRO A 101 16.15 -4.08 0.98
C PRO A 101 15.49 -3.69 -0.34
N ILE A 102 16.29 -3.08 -1.22
CA ILE A 102 15.87 -2.73 -2.57
C ILE A 102 15.28 -3.96 -3.26
N SER A 103 13.96 -3.94 -3.53
CA SER A 103 13.25 -5.00 -4.21
C SER A 103 12.68 -4.48 -5.52
N GLY A 104 13.44 -4.67 -6.60
CA GLY A 104 12.99 -4.41 -7.97
C GLY A 104 13.43 -3.07 -8.55
N GLY A 105 13.31 -3.00 -9.88
CA GLY A 105 13.57 -1.82 -10.68
C GLY A 105 12.80 -1.92 -11.99
N ILE A 106 12.50 -0.77 -12.59
CA ILE A 106 11.91 -0.68 -13.91
C ILE A 106 12.97 -0.07 -14.80
N THR A 107 13.37 -0.78 -15.84
CA THR A 107 14.15 -0.19 -16.92
C THR A 107 13.20 0.25 -18.00
N THR A 108 13.10 1.56 -18.21
CA THR A 108 12.46 2.12 -19.40
C THR A 108 13.40 1.86 -20.57
N PRO A 109 12.96 1.15 -21.63
CA PRO A 109 13.77 0.97 -22.83
C PRO A 109 14.15 2.33 -23.42
N GLY A 110 15.39 2.45 -23.88
CA GLY A 110 15.85 3.63 -24.61
C GLY A 110 15.30 3.66 -26.05
N THR A 111 15.59 4.74 -26.75
CA THR A 111 15.41 4.90 -28.20
C THR A 111 16.79 4.96 -28.87
N ASP A 112 16.84 5.11 -30.19
CA ASP A 112 18.12 5.33 -30.90
C ASP A 112 18.82 6.64 -30.48
N THR A 113 18.07 7.59 -29.91
CA THR A 113 18.59 8.89 -29.46
C THR A 113 18.73 9.03 -27.95
N ASP A 114 18.05 8.18 -27.18
CA ASP A 114 18.01 8.28 -25.71
C ASP A 114 18.40 6.94 -25.06
N PRO A 115 19.39 6.92 -24.16
CA PRO A 115 19.78 5.70 -23.48
C PRO A 115 18.64 5.19 -22.57
N PRO A 116 18.57 3.87 -22.30
CA PRO A 116 17.61 3.31 -21.38
C PRO A 116 17.78 3.90 -19.97
N GLU A 117 16.64 4.21 -19.33
CA GLU A 117 16.61 4.77 -17.99
C GLU A 117 16.21 3.68 -16.97
N ALA A 118 17.07 3.43 -16.00
CA ALA A 118 16.80 2.46 -14.94
C ALA A 118 16.32 3.15 -13.66
N PHE A 119 15.06 2.94 -13.30
CA PHE A 119 14.51 3.26 -11.99
C PHE A 119 14.76 2.10 -11.03
N VAL A 120 15.42 2.38 -9.91
CA VAL A 120 15.63 1.40 -8.84
C VAL A 120 14.75 1.79 -7.66
N ALA A 121 13.95 0.86 -7.14
CA ALA A 121 13.16 1.12 -5.94
C ALA A 121 14.10 1.44 -4.76
N GLY A 122 13.82 2.51 -4.01
CA GLY A 122 14.61 2.84 -2.81
C GLY A 122 14.45 1.78 -1.71
N ARG A 123 15.47 1.61 -0.87
CA ARG A 123 15.39 0.82 0.37
C ARG A 123 14.31 1.45 1.26
N ARG A 124 13.51 0.63 1.94
CA ARG A 124 12.49 1.13 2.88
C ARG A 124 12.80 0.62 4.27
N VAL A 125 12.87 1.52 5.23
CA VAL A 125 12.95 1.17 6.66
C VAL A 125 11.69 1.65 7.39
N VAL A 126 11.30 0.96 8.45
CA VAL A 126 10.08 1.26 9.21
C VAL A 126 10.40 1.33 10.70
N TYR A 127 9.90 2.37 11.35
CA TYR A 127 9.93 2.57 12.79
C TYR A 127 8.50 2.49 13.33
N THR A 128 8.24 1.49 14.16
CA THR A 128 6.90 1.20 14.71
C THR A 128 6.72 1.80 16.10
N LYS A 129 7.80 2.26 16.75
CA LYS A 129 7.77 2.75 18.13
C LYS A 129 7.69 4.28 18.27
N LEU A 130 7.72 5.01 17.17
CA LEU A 130 7.68 6.48 17.18
C LEU A 130 6.27 7.06 17.40
N SER A 131 5.23 6.22 17.30
CA SER A 131 3.82 6.57 17.45
C SER A 131 3.03 5.35 17.91
N ASP A 132 2.00 5.55 18.73
CA ASP A 132 1.07 4.48 19.12
C ASP A 132 0.08 4.13 17.99
N THR A 133 -0.18 5.06 17.07
CA THR A 133 -1.21 4.91 16.02
C THR A 133 -0.64 4.80 14.61
N ALA A 134 0.63 5.13 14.39
CA ALA A 134 1.24 5.13 13.06
C ALA A 134 2.59 4.41 12.99
N ASP A 135 2.84 3.77 11.86
CA ASP A 135 4.18 3.35 11.45
C ASP A 135 4.84 4.44 10.62
N VAL A 136 6.05 4.83 11.01
CA VAL A 136 6.86 5.80 10.27
C VAL A 136 7.67 5.06 9.22
N ASN A 137 7.29 5.26 7.96
CA ASN A 137 7.92 4.63 6.81
C ASN A 137 8.91 5.61 6.19
N VAL A 138 10.17 5.20 6.07
CA VAL A 138 11.23 5.99 5.43
C VAL A 138 11.71 5.28 4.18
N ARG A 139 11.56 5.91 3.02
CA ARG A 139 12.22 5.48 1.78
C ARG A 139 13.55 6.20 1.64
N ILE A 140 14.62 5.43 1.54
CA ILE A 140 15.97 5.90 1.27
C ILE A 140 16.18 5.79 -0.25
N LEU A 141 16.25 6.94 -0.91
CA LEU A 141 16.43 7.02 -2.36
C LEU A 141 17.90 6.78 -2.73
N LYS A 142 18.16 6.52 -4.02
CA LYS A 142 19.50 6.21 -4.53
C LYS A 142 20.51 7.34 -4.34
N ASP A 143 20.04 8.58 -4.31
CA ASP A 143 20.83 9.80 -4.05
C ASP A 143 21.03 10.07 -2.55
N GLY A 144 20.53 9.21 -1.68
CA GLY A 144 20.60 9.36 -0.22
C GLY A 144 19.47 10.20 0.37
N ASN A 145 18.58 10.79 -0.44
CA ASN A 145 17.46 11.57 0.05
C ASN A 145 16.43 10.67 0.74
N LEU A 146 15.83 11.19 1.81
CA LEU A 146 14.79 10.51 2.57
C LEU A 146 13.39 10.97 2.13
N ARG A 147 12.45 10.03 2.07
CA ARG A 147 11.01 10.34 1.99
C ARG A 147 10.26 9.67 3.13
N PHE A 148 9.63 10.49 3.96
CA PHE A 148 8.81 10.05 5.07
C PHE A 148 7.34 9.89 4.65
N SER A 149 6.69 8.88 5.22
CA SER A 149 5.25 8.69 5.13
C SER A 149 4.75 8.01 6.40
N PHE A 150 3.50 8.28 6.76
CA PHE A 150 2.89 7.77 7.99
C PHE A 150 1.71 6.90 7.61
N THR A 151 1.70 5.66 8.08
CA THR A 151 0.62 4.70 7.81
C THR A 151 -0.01 4.33 9.14
N GLY A 152 -1.34 4.31 9.22
CA GLY A 152 -2.02 3.80 10.42
C GLY A 152 -1.59 2.37 10.73
N LYS A 153 -1.35 2.05 12.00
CA LYS A 153 -1.02 0.68 12.42
C LYS A 153 -2.19 -0.26 12.16
N ASN A 154 -1.91 -1.51 11.84
CA ASN A 154 -2.96 -2.53 11.74
C ASN A 154 -3.57 -2.77 13.14
N ILE A 155 -4.89 -2.65 13.23
CA ILE A 155 -5.72 -2.96 14.41
C ILE A 155 -6.75 -4.06 14.11
N GLY A 156 -6.70 -4.62 12.90
CA GLY A 156 -7.48 -5.77 12.48
C GLY A 156 -6.88 -7.11 12.94
N PRO A 157 -7.49 -8.22 12.52
CA PRO A 157 -6.98 -9.55 12.84
C PRO A 157 -5.55 -9.77 12.31
N GLU A 158 -4.76 -10.55 13.05
CA GLU A 158 -3.42 -11.02 12.64
C GLU A 158 -3.48 -12.07 11.51
#